data_AF-A0AAE1NUL2-F1
#
_entry.id   AF-A0AAE1NUL2-F1
#
_cell.length_a   1.000
_cell.length_b   1.000
_cell.length_c   1.000
_cell.angle_alpha   90.00
_cell.angle_beta   90.00
_cell.angle_gamma   90.00
#
_symmetry.space_group_name_H-M   'P 1'
#
loop_
_entity.id
_entity.type
_entity.pdbx_description
1 polymer ?
#
loop_
_entity_poly.entity_id
_entity_poly.type
_entity_poly.pdbx_seq_one_letter_code
_entity_poly.pdbx_strand_id
1 'polypeptide(L)'
;MHRELGEEWSQIDDPCTTHRCTPDGIMVAQIFCDIPTKPHPSCQLYTPPGECCPNWICGSECVDDAGVLHALYSHWQSGPCTYHMCTEEGIITRNMTCDLPYQPHASCTKYLPPGECCPVWHCSRQCVDSSGTNREVGEKWKSDDCTLHQCTSQGSFTIDLYEVCEILAPPTHTCELVKVPGECCPQWMCH
;
A
#
# COMPACT_ATOMS: atom_id res chain seq x y z
N MET A 1 -31.53 -10.94 52.64
CA MET A 1 -30.36 -10.29 51.99
C MET A 1 -30.76 -8.84 51.75
N HIS A 2 -30.06 -7.88 52.36
CA HIS A 2 -30.33 -6.45 52.17
C HIS A 2 -29.36 -5.95 51.09
N ARG A 3 -29.87 -5.19 50.11
CA ARG A 3 -29.06 -4.58 49.04
C ARG A 3 -28.90 -3.09 49.35
N GLU A 4 -27.74 -2.52 49.02
CA GLU A 4 -27.48 -1.11 49.28
C GLU A 4 -28.13 -0.21 48.21
N LEU A 5 -28.52 1.01 48.60
CA LEU A 5 -29.04 1.99 47.64
C LEU A 5 -27.97 2.29 46.59
N GLY A 6 -28.30 2.10 45.32
CA GLY A 6 -27.39 2.25 44.19
C GLY A 6 -26.64 0.97 43.78
N GLU A 7 -26.75 -0.13 44.53
CA GLU A 7 -26.17 -1.42 44.15
C GLU A 7 -26.81 -1.94 42.86
N GLU A 8 -25.97 -2.42 41.94
CA GLU A 8 -26.35 -3.05 40.69
C GLU A 8 -25.97 -4.54 40.72
N TRP A 9 -26.89 -5.41 40.30
CA TRP A 9 -26.62 -6.84 40.23
C TRP A 9 -27.36 -7.51 39.06
N SER A 10 -26.75 -8.56 38.51
CA SER A 10 -27.39 -9.49 37.58
C SER A 10 -27.51 -10.86 38.23
N GLN A 11 -28.44 -11.68 37.75
CA GLN A 11 -28.56 -13.06 38.20
C GLN A 11 -27.63 -13.95 37.37
N ILE A 12 -27.05 -14.99 37.97
CA ILE A 12 -26.19 -15.94 37.24
C ILE A 12 -26.98 -16.65 36.13
N ASP A 13 -28.26 -16.95 36.40
CA ASP A 13 -29.16 -17.63 35.46
C ASP A 13 -29.79 -16.67 34.44
N ASP A 14 -29.67 -15.35 34.66
CA ASP A 14 -30.12 -14.30 33.75
C ASP A 14 -29.15 -13.11 33.79
N PRO A 15 -27.97 -13.26 33.15
CA PRO A 15 -26.95 -12.22 33.13
C PRO A 15 -27.36 -11.01 32.29
N CYS A 16 -28.43 -11.12 31.49
CA CYS A 16 -28.93 -10.04 30.64
C CYS A 16 -29.91 -9.11 31.34
N THR A 17 -30.36 -9.46 32.55
CA THR A 17 -31.20 -8.59 33.37
C THR A 17 -30.38 -8.00 34.50
N THR A 18 -30.22 -6.68 34.46
CA THR A 18 -29.59 -5.91 35.53
C THR A 18 -30.67 -5.28 36.41
N HIS A 19 -30.47 -5.42 37.71
CA HIS A 19 -31.33 -4.85 38.73
C HIS A 19 -30.54 -3.78 39.45
N ARG A 20 -31.21 -2.68 39.79
CA ARG A 20 -30.62 -1.60 40.57
C ARG A 20 -31.56 -1.22 41.71
N CYS A 21 -31.02 -1.14 42.93
CA CYS A 21 -31.78 -0.66 44.08
C CYS A 21 -31.85 0.86 44.06
N THR A 22 -33.06 1.43 44.02
CA THR A 22 -33.34 2.87 44.05
C THR A 22 -34.24 3.22 45.22
N PRO A 23 -34.37 4.51 45.59
CA PRO A 23 -35.28 4.94 46.65
C PRO A 23 -36.74 4.54 46.41
N ASP A 24 -37.14 4.38 45.14
CA ASP A 24 -38.50 4.06 44.71
C ASP A 24 -38.74 2.55 44.50
N GLY A 25 -37.72 1.70 44.71
CA GLY A 25 -37.82 0.26 44.58
C GLY A 25 -36.67 -0.36 43.77
N ILE A 26 -36.96 -1.42 43.02
CA ILE A 26 -35.98 -2.08 42.15
C ILE A 26 -36.26 -1.63 40.71
N MET A 27 -35.29 -0.95 40.11
CA MET A 27 -35.29 -0.72 38.66
C MET A 27 -34.71 -1.93 37.96
N VAL A 28 -35.32 -2.32 36.84
CA VAL A 28 -34.89 -3.44 36.02
C VAL A 28 -34.54 -2.91 34.64
N ALA A 29 -33.35 -3.26 34.16
CA ALA A 29 -32.89 -2.93 32.82
C ALA A 29 -32.45 -4.20 32.10
N GLN A 30 -32.81 -4.28 30.82
CA GLN A 30 -32.46 -5.39 29.95
C GLN A 30 -31.27 -4.99 29.07
N ILE A 31 -30.24 -5.83 29.04
CA ILE A 31 -29.08 -5.65 28.17
C ILE A 31 -29.44 -6.14 26.77
N PHE A 32 -29.23 -5.28 25.77
CA PHE A 32 -29.33 -5.64 24.36
C PHE A 32 -27.92 -5.73 23.78
N CYS A 33 -27.61 -6.85 23.12
CA CYS A 33 -26.30 -7.08 22.55
C CYS A 33 -26.27 -6.64 21.09
N ASP A 34 -25.41 -5.67 20.77
CA ASP A 34 -25.07 -5.32 19.40
C ASP A 34 -24.03 -6.32 18.88
N ILE A 35 -24.50 -7.38 18.21
CA ILE A 35 -23.61 -8.39 17.63
C ILE A 35 -23.04 -7.83 16.32
N PRO A 36 -21.72 -7.58 16.21
CA PRO A 36 -21.13 -7.08 14.97
C PRO A 36 -21.30 -8.12 13.86
N THR A 37 -21.32 -7.64 12.61
CA THR A 37 -21.39 -8.51 11.42
C THR A 37 -20.37 -9.64 11.50
N LYS A 38 -20.80 -10.86 11.14
CA LYS A 38 -19.97 -12.06 11.16
C LYS A 38 -18.66 -11.81 10.39
N PRO A 39 -17.50 -11.88 11.06
CA PRO A 39 -16.23 -11.53 10.42
C PRO A 39 -15.78 -12.57 9.39
N HIS A 40 -16.07 -13.85 9.64
CA HIS A 40 -15.76 -14.94 8.72
C HIS A 40 -16.78 -16.09 8.83
N PRO A 41 -17.16 -16.80 7.75
CA PRO A 41 -18.08 -17.94 7.78
C PRO A 41 -17.78 -19.04 8.82
N SER A 42 -16.52 -19.25 9.18
CA SER A 42 -16.09 -20.25 10.18
C SER A 42 -16.30 -19.82 11.63
N CYS A 43 -16.58 -18.55 11.90
CA CYS A 43 -16.83 -18.06 13.25
C CYS A 43 -18.21 -18.48 13.75
N GLN A 44 -18.29 -18.85 15.02
CA GLN A 44 -19.52 -19.19 15.73
C GLN A 44 -19.70 -18.24 16.91
N LEU A 45 -20.95 -17.90 17.22
CA LEU A 45 -21.25 -17.13 18.42
C LEU A 45 -21.14 -18.05 19.64
N TYR A 46 -20.45 -17.56 20.65
CA TYR A 46 -20.31 -18.22 21.93
C TYR A 46 -20.58 -17.23 23.06
N THR A 47 -21.45 -17.62 23.99
CA THR A 47 -21.70 -16.85 25.21
C THR A 47 -20.97 -17.52 26.37
N PRO A 48 -19.94 -16.89 26.96
CA PRO A 48 -19.28 -17.42 28.14
C PRO A 48 -20.26 -17.61 29.31
N PRO A 49 -20.08 -18.63 30.17
CA PRO A 49 -20.89 -18.79 31.36
C PRO A 49 -20.85 -17.53 32.25
N GLY A 50 -22.02 -16.98 32.59
CA GLY A 50 -22.15 -15.78 33.42
C GLY A 50 -22.09 -14.44 32.67
N GLU A 51 -21.88 -14.45 31.35
CA GLU A 51 -21.97 -13.25 30.51
C GLU A 51 -23.32 -13.18 29.78
N CYS A 52 -23.81 -11.96 29.54
CA CYS A 52 -25.01 -11.75 28.74
C CYS A 52 -24.76 -11.89 27.25
N CYS A 53 -23.67 -11.30 26.75
CA CYS A 53 -23.51 -11.11 25.31
C CYS A 53 -22.60 -12.15 24.67
N PRO A 54 -22.99 -12.72 23.51
CA PRO A 54 -22.15 -13.64 22.77
C PRO A 54 -20.99 -12.91 22.08
N ASN A 55 -19.85 -13.57 21.98
CA ASN A 55 -18.69 -13.16 21.21
C ASN A 55 -18.47 -14.11 20.03
N TRP A 56 -17.86 -13.63 18.94
CA TRP A 56 -17.45 -14.49 17.83
C TRP A 56 -16.21 -15.29 18.24
N ILE A 57 -16.32 -16.62 18.25
CA ILE A 57 -15.21 -17.56 18.36
C ILE A 57 -15.01 -18.21 17.00
N CYS A 58 -13.81 -18.09 16.45
CA CYS A 58 -13.41 -18.72 15.20
C CYS A 58 -12.38 -19.81 15.55
N GLY A 59 -12.72 -21.09 15.46
CA GLY A 59 -11.74 -22.19 15.61
C GLY A 59 -11.02 -22.48 14.29
N SER A 60 -9.82 -23.06 14.21
CA SER A 60 -8.78 -23.38 15.20
C SER A 60 -7.47 -22.68 14.81
N GLU A 61 -6.85 -22.02 15.77
CA GLU A 61 -5.66 -21.19 15.58
C GLU A 61 -4.48 -22.00 15.03
N CYS A 62 -3.69 -21.40 14.14
CA CYS A 62 -2.40 -21.96 13.77
C CYS A 62 -1.34 -21.51 14.77
N VAL A 63 -0.44 -22.40 15.15
CA VAL A 63 0.75 -22.05 15.94
C VAL A 63 1.94 -22.04 15.00
N ASP A 64 2.62 -20.90 14.88
CA ASP A 64 3.84 -20.81 14.09
C ASP A 64 5.06 -21.40 14.81
N ASP A 65 6.20 -21.47 14.13
CA ASP A 65 7.44 -22.04 14.68
C ASP A 65 7.99 -21.26 15.90
N ALA A 66 7.54 -20.02 16.10
CA ALA A 66 7.87 -19.19 17.27
C ALA A 66 6.89 -19.40 18.43
N GLY A 67 5.87 -20.25 18.26
CA GLY A 67 4.84 -20.51 19.26
C GLY A 67 3.74 -19.45 19.31
N VAL A 68 3.64 -18.56 18.31
CA VAL A 68 2.61 -17.52 18.25
C VAL A 68 1.33 -18.10 17.66
N LEU A 69 0.20 -17.78 18.31
CA LEU A 69 -1.14 -18.16 17.86
C LEU A 69 -1.65 -17.18 16.81
N HIS A 70 -2.14 -17.72 15.70
CA HIS A 70 -2.69 -16.99 14.57
C HIS A 70 -4.14 -17.41 14.31
N ALA A 71 -5.04 -16.45 14.21
CA ALA A 71 -6.43 -16.71 13.91
C ALA A 71 -6.59 -17.38 12.53
N LEU A 72 -7.61 -18.21 12.37
CA LEU A 72 -7.92 -18.85 11.09
C LEU A 72 -8.12 -17.78 9.99
N TYR A 73 -7.49 -17.99 8.83
CA TYR A 73 -7.43 -17.07 7.67
C TYR A 73 -6.70 -15.75 7.90
N SER A 74 -6.04 -15.58 9.05
CA SER A 74 -5.11 -14.46 9.25
C SER A 74 -3.86 -14.64 8.38
N HIS A 75 -3.21 -13.50 8.09
CA HIS A 75 -2.01 -13.43 7.29
C HIS A 75 -0.91 -12.74 8.09
N TRP A 76 0.33 -13.23 7.99
CA TRP A 76 1.49 -12.61 8.64
C TRP A 76 2.76 -12.83 7.84
N GLN A 77 3.85 -12.17 8.27
CA GLN A 77 5.18 -12.28 7.67
C GLN A 77 6.21 -12.61 8.74
N SER A 78 7.10 -13.56 8.43
CA SER A 78 8.28 -13.89 9.26
C SER A 78 9.58 -13.28 8.71
N GLY A 79 9.48 -12.57 7.59
CA GLY A 79 10.57 -11.89 6.90
C GLY A 79 10.03 -11.14 5.67
N PRO A 80 10.87 -10.35 4.99
CA PRO A 80 10.39 -9.50 3.91
C PRO A 80 9.83 -10.30 2.72
N CYS A 81 10.29 -11.53 2.50
CA CYS A 81 9.86 -12.40 1.39
C CYS A 81 8.94 -13.56 1.78
N THR A 82 8.62 -13.75 3.06
CA THR A 82 7.91 -14.94 3.52
C THR A 82 6.57 -14.54 4.09
N TYR A 83 5.51 -14.99 3.43
CA TYR A 83 4.13 -14.74 3.78
C TYR A 83 3.47 -16.03 4.23
N HIS A 84 2.69 -15.94 5.28
CA HIS A 84 1.95 -17.06 5.83
C HIS A 84 0.46 -16.75 5.83
N MET A 85 -0.34 -17.80 5.71
CA MET A 85 -1.78 -17.75 5.91
C MET A 85 -2.18 -18.97 6.73
N CYS A 86 -2.94 -18.74 7.80
CA CYS A 86 -3.53 -19.84 8.56
C CYS A 86 -4.78 -20.32 7.84
N THR A 87 -4.92 -21.62 7.59
CA THR A 87 -6.12 -22.22 6.99
C THR A 87 -6.62 -23.38 7.85
N GLU A 88 -7.78 -23.93 7.47
CA GLU A 88 -8.35 -25.11 8.15
C GLU A 88 -7.42 -26.33 8.05
N GLU A 89 -6.50 -26.36 7.08
CA GLU A 89 -5.52 -27.41 6.87
C GLU A 89 -4.16 -27.14 7.55
N GLY A 90 -4.00 -25.96 8.18
CA GLY A 90 -2.76 -25.53 8.83
C GLY A 90 -2.14 -24.29 8.19
N ILE A 91 -0.84 -24.07 8.39
CA ILE A 91 -0.13 -22.89 7.89
C ILE A 91 0.29 -23.10 6.44
N ILE A 92 -0.24 -22.30 5.52
CA ILE A 92 0.26 -22.21 4.15
C ILE A 92 1.34 -21.12 4.11
N THR A 93 2.53 -21.48 3.65
CA THR A 93 3.66 -20.56 3.50
C THR A 93 3.94 -20.31 2.02
N ARG A 94 4.02 -19.04 1.64
CA ARG A 94 4.42 -18.60 0.31
C ARG A 94 5.70 -17.78 0.41
N ASN A 95 6.74 -18.26 -0.25
CA ASN A 95 7.97 -17.49 -0.44
C ASN A 95 7.87 -16.71 -1.75
N MET A 96 8.12 -15.42 -1.68
CA MET A 96 8.26 -14.57 -2.85
C MET A 96 9.66 -14.76 -3.43
N THR A 97 9.71 -15.13 -4.71
CA THR A 97 10.95 -15.16 -5.49
C THR A 97 11.09 -13.87 -6.27
N CYS A 98 12.30 -13.30 -6.24
CA CYS A 98 12.58 -12.06 -6.95
C CYS A 98 13.14 -12.35 -8.33
N ASP A 99 12.35 -12.06 -9.35
CA ASP A 99 12.83 -12.05 -10.73
C ASP A 99 13.45 -10.69 -11.02
N LEU A 100 14.74 -10.56 -10.67
CA LEU A 100 15.49 -9.37 -11.04
C LEU A 100 15.81 -9.44 -12.54
N PRO A 101 15.42 -8.44 -13.35
CA PRO A 101 15.78 -8.42 -14.76
C PRO A 101 17.30 -8.44 -14.93
N TYR A 102 17.75 -8.85 -16.12
CA TYR A 102 19.17 -8.85 -16.47
C TYR A 102 19.84 -7.52 -16.12
N GLN A 103 21.11 -7.59 -15.73
CA GLN A 103 21.90 -6.42 -15.37
C GLN A 103 21.86 -5.41 -16.52
N PRO A 104 21.29 -4.21 -16.31
CA PRO A 104 21.10 -3.26 -17.39
C PRO A 104 22.43 -2.68 -17.89
N HIS A 105 23.45 -2.60 -17.02
CA HIS A 105 24.79 -2.15 -17.36
C HIS A 105 25.84 -2.65 -16.36
N ALA A 106 27.09 -2.81 -16.79
CA ALA A 106 28.21 -3.29 -15.97
C ALA A 106 28.52 -2.41 -14.73
N SER A 107 28.10 -1.15 -14.75
CA SER A 107 28.25 -0.21 -13.62
C SER A 107 27.11 -0.26 -12.61
N CYS A 108 26.12 -1.14 -12.82
CA CYS A 108 25.01 -1.34 -11.91
C CYS A 108 25.30 -2.51 -10.98
N THR A 109 25.19 -2.28 -9.69
CA THR A 109 25.32 -3.29 -8.64
C THR A 109 23.96 -3.62 -8.08
N LYS A 110 23.74 -4.89 -7.70
CA LYS A 110 22.53 -5.27 -6.98
C LYS A 110 22.58 -4.65 -5.58
N TYR A 111 21.49 -4.02 -5.17
CA TYR A 111 21.31 -3.45 -3.84
C TYR A 111 20.01 -3.99 -3.26
N LEU A 112 20.04 -4.52 -2.03
CA LEU A 112 18.83 -4.96 -1.32
C LEU A 112 18.51 -3.89 -0.26
N PRO A 113 17.44 -3.09 -0.44
CA PRO A 113 17.06 -2.10 0.55
C PRO A 113 16.68 -2.78 1.88
N PRO A 114 17.01 -2.17 3.04
CA PRO A 114 16.60 -2.70 4.33
C PRO A 114 15.07 -2.82 4.43
N GLY A 115 14.58 -3.99 4.84
CA GLY A 115 13.14 -4.26 4.98
C GLY A 115 12.43 -4.68 3.68
N GLU A 116 13.08 -4.57 2.53
CA GLU A 116 12.52 -5.00 1.25
C GLU A 116 12.84 -6.47 0.96
N CYS A 117 11.93 -7.13 0.23
CA CYS A 117 12.13 -8.52 -0.19
C CYS A 117 13.15 -8.62 -1.32
N CYS A 118 13.00 -7.74 -2.32
CA CYS A 118 13.69 -7.89 -3.59
C CYS A 118 14.81 -6.86 -3.78
N PRO A 119 15.95 -7.28 -4.34
CA PRO A 119 16.99 -6.34 -4.70
C PRO A 119 16.52 -5.45 -5.85
N VAL A 120 17.20 -4.31 -6.01
CA VAL A 120 17.08 -3.38 -7.12
C VAL A 120 18.45 -3.14 -7.74
N TRP A 121 18.48 -2.65 -8.98
CA TRP A 121 19.73 -2.24 -9.62
C TRP A 121 20.09 -0.83 -9.18
N HIS A 122 21.27 -0.68 -8.58
CA HIS A 122 21.84 0.61 -8.22
C HIS A 122 23.01 0.92 -9.17
N CYS A 123 22.86 1.92 -10.03
CA CYS A 123 23.82 2.23 -11.08
C CYS A 123 24.71 3.41 -10.71
N SER A 124 26.03 3.19 -10.72
CA SER A 124 27.02 4.21 -10.33
C SER A 124 27.31 5.24 -11.44
N ARG A 125 26.74 5.08 -12.64
CA ARG A 125 26.93 6.02 -13.76
C ARG A 125 25.78 7.01 -13.78
N GLN A 126 26.06 8.20 -13.25
CA GLN A 126 25.21 9.36 -13.36
C GLN A 126 25.50 10.03 -14.70
N CYS A 127 24.47 10.37 -15.47
CA CYS A 127 24.69 11.30 -16.57
C CYS A 127 24.94 12.67 -15.95
N VAL A 128 26.01 13.34 -16.36
CA VAL A 128 26.32 14.68 -15.84
C VAL A 128 25.93 15.67 -16.91
N ASP A 129 25.07 16.63 -16.57
CA ASP A 129 24.72 17.69 -17.50
C ASP A 129 25.81 18.76 -17.59
N SER A 130 25.62 19.74 -18.48
CA SER A 130 26.57 20.84 -18.68
C SER A 130 26.76 21.75 -17.46
N SER A 131 25.87 21.68 -16.47
CA SER A 131 25.98 22.39 -15.19
C SER A 131 26.76 21.61 -14.13
N GLY A 132 27.16 20.37 -14.43
CA GLY A 132 27.79 19.46 -13.47
C GLY A 132 26.79 18.73 -12.57
N THR A 133 25.48 18.82 -12.87
CA THR A 133 24.44 18.15 -12.09
C THR A 133 24.33 16.69 -12.51
N ASN A 134 24.31 15.80 -11.52
CA ASN A 134 24.10 14.38 -11.73
C ASN A 134 22.62 14.09 -12.01
N ARG A 135 22.37 13.36 -13.09
CA ARG A 135 21.04 12.96 -13.58
C ARG A 135 20.85 11.47 -13.41
N GLU A 136 19.66 11.08 -12.98
CA GLU A 136 19.30 9.67 -12.76
C GLU A 136 19.02 8.95 -14.09
N VAL A 137 19.25 7.64 -14.13
CA VAL A 137 18.91 6.83 -15.31
C VAL A 137 17.40 6.90 -15.55
N GLY A 138 17.00 7.31 -16.75
CA GLY A 138 15.61 7.55 -17.13
C GLY A 138 15.19 9.03 -17.06
N GLU A 139 15.97 9.88 -16.39
CA GLU A 139 15.70 11.31 -16.31
C GLU A 139 15.88 11.98 -17.69
N LYS A 140 15.02 12.96 -17.97
CA LYS A 140 15.07 13.81 -19.17
C LYS A 140 15.25 15.26 -18.75
N TRP A 141 16.16 15.98 -19.41
CA TRP A 141 16.40 17.40 -19.14
C TRP A 141 16.68 18.17 -20.42
N LYS A 142 16.38 19.46 -20.41
CA LYS A 142 16.67 20.36 -21.52
C LYS A 142 17.96 21.15 -21.24
N SER A 143 18.86 21.24 -22.21
CA SER A 143 19.99 22.19 -22.12
C SER A 143 19.67 23.56 -22.73
N ASP A 144 18.71 23.58 -23.65
CA ASP A 144 18.13 24.77 -24.27
C ASP A 144 16.71 24.41 -24.77
N ASP A 145 16.03 25.35 -25.43
CA ASP A 145 14.65 25.15 -25.88
C ASP A 145 14.50 23.96 -26.86
N CYS A 146 15.56 23.64 -27.62
CA CYS A 146 15.58 22.63 -28.67
C CYS A 146 16.37 21.36 -28.36
N THR A 147 17.15 21.32 -27.29
CA THR A 147 18.01 20.17 -27.01
C THR A 147 17.49 19.41 -25.80
N LEU A 148 16.94 18.22 -26.05
CA LEU A 148 16.50 17.30 -25.00
C LEU A 148 17.55 16.21 -24.80
N HIS A 149 18.04 16.10 -23.58
CA HIS A 149 18.90 14.99 -23.17
C HIS A 149 18.07 13.96 -22.42
N GLN A 150 18.43 12.70 -22.61
CA GLN A 150 17.89 11.60 -21.81
C GLN A 150 19.04 10.77 -21.26
N CYS A 151 19.03 10.57 -19.95
CA CYS A 151 20.00 9.70 -19.31
C CYS A 151 19.57 8.25 -19.50
N THR A 152 20.48 7.45 -20.04
CA THR A 152 20.30 6.02 -20.17
C THR A 152 21.36 5.28 -19.37
N SER A 153 21.18 3.97 -19.25
CA SER A 153 22.19 3.09 -18.69
C SER A 153 23.52 3.10 -19.48
N GLN A 154 23.54 3.62 -20.71
CA GLN A 154 24.73 3.72 -21.56
C GLN A 154 25.39 5.11 -21.52
N GLY A 155 24.76 6.10 -20.87
CA GLY A 155 25.16 7.51 -20.88
C GLY A 155 24.01 8.42 -21.30
N SER A 156 24.28 9.72 -21.43
CA SER A 156 23.30 10.65 -21.99
C SER A 156 23.34 10.57 -23.51
N PHE A 157 22.18 10.53 -24.15
CA PHE A 157 22.07 10.86 -25.57
C PHE A 157 21.24 12.13 -25.72
N THR A 158 21.46 12.82 -26.83
CA THR A 158 20.88 14.11 -27.14
C THR A 158 19.92 13.95 -28.31
N ILE A 159 18.74 14.53 -28.17
CA ILE A 159 17.72 14.64 -29.20
C ILE A 159 17.63 16.12 -29.57
N ASP A 160 17.89 16.43 -30.84
CA ASP A 160 17.58 17.74 -31.38
C ASP A 160 16.09 17.79 -31.72
N LEU A 161 15.32 18.50 -30.89
CA LEU A 161 13.88 18.66 -31.05
C LEU A 161 13.52 19.42 -32.32
N TYR A 162 14.46 20.19 -32.91
CA TYR A 162 14.22 20.88 -34.17
C TYR A 162 14.02 19.90 -35.33
N GLU A 163 14.78 18.79 -35.34
CA GLU A 163 14.64 17.74 -36.36
C GLU A 163 13.33 16.95 -36.22
N VAL A 164 12.67 17.04 -35.06
CA VAL A 164 11.40 16.34 -34.75
C VAL A 164 10.19 17.27 -34.93
N CYS A 165 10.39 18.54 -35.30
CA CYS A 165 9.28 19.45 -35.53
C CYS A 165 8.42 19.00 -36.72
N GLU A 166 7.16 18.68 -36.45
CA GLU A 166 6.18 18.43 -37.50
C GLU A 166 5.76 19.75 -38.15
N ILE A 167 6.46 20.14 -39.22
CA ILE A 167 6.08 21.30 -40.03
C ILE A 167 4.96 20.86 -40.97
N LEU A 168 3.72 21.10 -40.54
CA LEU A 168 2.54 20.91 -41.38
C LEU A 168 2.50 21.95 -42.52
N ALA A 169 1.76 21.61 -43.57
CA ALA A 169 1.55 22.51 -44.70
C ALA A 169 1.00 23.87 -44.23
N PRO A 170 1.39 24.98 -44.90
CA PRO A 170 0.95 26.31 -44.48
C PRO A 170 -0.58 26.41 -44.52
N PRO A 171 -1.20 27.04 -43.50
CA PRO A 171 -2.65 27.17 -43.46
C PRO A 171 -3.20 28.07 -44.58
N THR A 172 -2.41 29.05 -45.08
CA THR A 172 -2.75 29.89 -46.24
C THR A 172 -1.50 30.23 -47.07
N HIS A 173 -1.68 30.81 -48.26
CA HIS A 173 -0.59 31.28 -49.12
C HIS A 173 0.13 32.54 -48.59
N THR A 174 -0.33 33.14 -47.48
CA THR A 174 0.28 34.34 -46.88
C THR A 174 1.00 34.05 -45.55
N CYS A 175 1.19 32.77 -45.23
CA CYS A 175 1.92 32.37 -44.03
C CYS A 175 3.40 32.12 -44.33
N GLU A 176 4.26 32.65 -43.48
CA GLU A 176 5.69 32.34 -43.45
C GLU A 176 6.05 31.63 -42.14
N LEU A 177 7.06 30.77 -42.22
CA LEU A 177 7.53 30.01 -41.07
C LEU A 177 8.52 30.89 -40.30
N VAL A 178 8.18 31.27 -39.07
CA VAL A 178 9.01 32.17 -38.25
C VAL A 178 9.48 31.45 -37.00
N LYS A 179 10.76 31.64 -36.66
CA LYS A 179 11.32 31.18 -35.40
C LYS A 179 10.85 32.10 -34.28
N VAL A 180 10.00 31.57 -33.39
CA VAL A 180 9.50 32.29 -32.22
C VAL A 180 10.51 32.18 -31.08
N PRO A 181 10.91 33.29 -30.43
CA PRO A 181 11.80 33.24 -29.27
C PRO A 181 11.21 32.40 -28.12
N GLY A 182 12.00 31.48 -27.56
CA GLY A 182 11.57 30.57 -26.48
C GLY A 182 10.87 29.30 -26.95
N GLU A 183 10.57 29.17 -28.25
CA GLU A 183 10.01 27.97 -28.84
C GLU A 183 11.07 27.24 -29.64
N CYS A 184 11.07 25.92 -29.56
CA CYS A 184 11.96 25.14 -30.42
C CYS A 184 11.47 25.11 -31.87
N CYS A 185 10.18 24.79 -32.04
CA CYS A 185 9.62 24.62 -33.36
C CYS A 185 9.18 25.96 -33.94
N PRO A 186 9.49 26.22 -35.22
CA PRO A 186 9.03 27.42 -35.89
C PRO A 186 7.51 27.36 -36.11
N GLN A 187 6.86 28.52 -36.11
CA GLN A 187 5.40 28.65 -36.25
C GLN A 187 5.05 29.37 -37.55
N TRP A 188 3.89 29.02 -38.12
CA TRP A 188 3.32 29.79 -39.23
C TRP A 188 2.79 31.13 -38.72
N MET A 189 3.40 32.22 -39.17
CA MET A 189 2.86 33.56 -39.00
C MET A 189 2.25 34.02 -40.31
N CYS A 190 0.96 34.37 -40.26
CA CYS A 190 0.19 34.75 -41.44
C CYS A 190 -0.12 36.25 -41.39
N HIS A 191 0.04 36.90 -42.53
CA HIS A 191 -0.22 38.33 -42.73
C HIS A 191 -1.43 38.56 -43.63
#